data_AF-G7VEW1-F1
#
_entry.id   AF-G7VEW1-F1
#
_cell.length_a   1.000
_cell.length_b   1.000
_cell.length_c   1.000
_cell.angle_alpha   90.00
_cell.angle_beta   90.00
_cell.angle_gamma   90.00
#
_symmetry.space_group_name_H-M   'P 1'
#
loop_
_entity.id
_entity.type
_entity.pdbx_description
1 polymer ?
#
loop_
_entity_poly.entity_id
_entity_poly.type
_entity_poly.pdbx_seq_one_letter_code
_entity_poly.pdbx_strand_id
1 'polypeptide(L)'
;MKTLRESSLKLLKNRRKRVLKSGEVRYSEVDETELKIFLTAVGVRCDMCNTRLTYQNLGYLRVGDGVELALCEKCLIDYVEYLEEMRRAVATE
;
A
#
# COMPACT_ATOMS: atom_id res chain seq x y z
N MET A 1 -10.01 41.17 -0.64
CA MET A 1 -9.19 39.97 -0.95
C MET A 1 -9.06 39.14 0.31
N LYS A 2 -9.80 38.04 0.44
CA LYS A 2 -9.70 37.12 1.60
C LYS A 2 -9.17 35.76 1.10
N THR A 3 -7.94 35.49 1.53
CA THR A 3 -7.16 34.24 1.56
C THR A 3 -7.90 32.93 1.24
N LEU A 4 -7.71 32.44 0.01
CA LEU A 4 -8.18 31.13 -0.50
C LEU A 4 -7.13 30.00 -0.38
N ARG A 5 -6.16 30.08 0.54
CA ARG A 5 -4.96 29.21 0.48
C ARG A 5 -4.59 28.42 1.72
N GLU A 6 -5.46 28.28 2.71
CA GLU A 6 -5.12 27.54 3.95
C GLU A 6 -5.89 26.23 4.20
N SER A 7 -6.86 25.84 3.36
CA SER A 7 -7.78 24.73 3.71
C SER A 7 -7.52 23.38 3.02
N SER A 8 -6.78 23.29 1.91
CA SER A 8 -6.64 22.02 1.19
C SER A 8 -5.46 21.14 1.64
N LEU A 9 -4.40 21.74 2.21
CA LEU A 9 -3.20 21.02 2.65
C LEU A 9 -3.38 20.27 3.99
N LYS A 10 -4.29 20.72 4.85
CA LYS A 10 -4.58 20.04 6.13
C LYS A 10 -5.37 18.74 5.96
N LEU A 11 -6.08 18.57 4.85
CA LEU A 11 -6.79 17.33 4.52
C LEU A 11 -5.89 16.24 3.92
N LEU A 12 -4.69 16.61 3.46
CA LEU A 12 -3.70 15.69 2.87
C LEU A 12 -2.74 15.08 3.89
N LYS A 13 -2.60 15.68 5.08
CA LYS A 13 -1.71 15.17 6.14
C LYS A 13 -2.22 13.90 6.85
N ASN A 14 -3.49 13.55 6.71
CA ASN A 14 -4.13 12.46 7.49
C ASN A 14 -4.65 11.29 6.64
N ARG A 15 -4.41 11.24 5.33
CA ARG A 15 -4.87 10.12 4.51
C ARG A 15 -3.73 9.15 4.27
N ARG A 16 -3.73 8.06 5.05
CA ARG A 16 -2.97 6.84 4.75
C ARG A 16 -3.23 6.48 3.29
N LYS A 17 -2.21 6.58 2.45
CA LYS A 17 -2.28 6.24 1.03
C LYS A 17 -2.11 4.74 0.87
N ARG A 18 -2.91 4.15 -0.01
CA ARG A 18 -2.91 2.72 -0.29
C ARG A 18 -2.71 2.45 -1.77
N VAL A 19 -1.96 1.40 -2.02
CA VAL A 19 -1.78 0.79 -3.34
C VAL A 19 -2.07 -0.70 -3.19
N LEU A 20 -2.86 -1.23 -4.12
CA LEU A 20 -3.17 -2.65 -4.23
C LEU A 20 -3.07 -3.04 -5.70
N LYS A 21 -2.28 -4.07 -5.99
CA LYS A 21 -2.09 -4.66 -7.30
C LYS A 21 -2.06 -6.18 -7.12
N SER A 22 -3.03 -6.87 -7.71
CA SER A 22 -3.12 -8.32 -7.66
C SER A 22 -3.82 -8.80 -8.91
N GLY A 23 -3.09 -9.42 -9.83
CA GLY A 23 -3.62 -9.79 -11.15
C GLY A 23 -4.25 -8.60 -11.88
N GLU A 24 -5.55 -8.69 -12.16
CA GLU A 24 -6.32 -7.62 -12.83
C GLU A 24 -6.75 -6.49 -11.88
N VAL A 25 -6.76 -6.74 -10.57
CA VAL A 25 -7.19 -5.74 -9.58
C VAL A 25 -6.08 -4.71 -9.40
N ARG A 26 -6.37 -3.45 -9.73
CA ARG A 26 -5.47 -2.32 -9.53
C ARG A 26 -6.20 -1.18 -8.84
N TYR A 27 -5.67 -0.76 -7.71
CA TYR A 27 -6.11 0.40 -6.97
C TYR A 27 -4.89 1.18 -6.49
N SER A 28 -4.89 2.50 -6.67
CA SER A 28 -3.80 3.35 -6.20
C SER A 28 -4.34 4.74 -5.85
N GLU A 29 -4.04 5.19 -4.64
CA GLU A 29 -4.26 6.59 -4.21
C GLU A 29 -3.06 7.50 -4.53
N VAL A 30 -2.04 6.95 -5.18
CA VAL A 30 -0.81 7.63 -5.60
C VAL A 30 -0.71 7.53 -7.12
N ASP A 31 -0.22 8.60 -7.76
CA ASP A 31 0.09 8.54 -9.19
C ASP A 31 1.17 7.49 -9.48
N GLU A 32 1.12 6.86 -10.66
CA GLU A 32 2.08 5.84 -11.06
C GLU A 32 3.52 6.35 -11.07
N THR A 33 3.75 7.58 -11.53
CA THR A 33 5.07 8.21 -11.61
C THR A 33 5.60 8.48 -10.21
N GLU A 34 4.76 9.08 -9.34
CA GLU A 34 5.10 9.32 -7.94
C GLU A 34 5.46 8.02 -7.21
N LEU A 35 4.67 6.96 -7.43
CA LEU A 35 4.91 5.66 -6.82
C LEU A 35 6.24 5.03 -7.28
N LYS A 36 6.57 5.12 -8.57
CA LYS A 36 7.86 4.63 -9.10
C LYS A 36 9.04 5.36 -8.47
N ILE A 37 8.95 6.69 -8.36
CA ILE A 37 9.98 7.52 -7.73
C ILE A 37 10.12 7.15 -6.25
N PHE A 38 9.01 7.04 -5.53
CA PHE A 38 8.98 6.68 -4.12
C PHE A 38 9.65 5.32 -3.86
N LEU A 39 9.24 4.27 -4.58
CA LEU A 39 9.81 2.92 -4.43
C LEU A 39 11.33 2.91 -4.73
N THR A 40 11.76 3.70 -5.71
CA THR A 40 13.17 3.79 -6.09
C THR A 40 13.99 4.50 -5.02
N ALA A 41 13.52 5.64 -4.53
CA ALA A 41 14.22 6.49 -3.57
C ALA A 41 14.26 5.89 -2.15
N VAL A 42 13.13 5.34 -1.69
CA VAL A 42 13.03 4.74 -0.34
C VAL A 42 13.61 3.33 -0.32
N GLY A 43 13.66 2.64 -1.47
CA GLY A 43 14.19 1.27 -1.54
C GLY A 43 13.32 0.28 -0.75
N VAL A 44 12.00 0.47 -0.79
CA VAL A 44 11.03 -0.32 -0.02
C VAL A 44 11.21 -1.81 -0.27
N ARG A 45 11.13 -2.62 0.79
CA ARG A 45 11.22 -4.07 0.74
C ARG A 45 9.92 -4.70 1.22
N CYS A 46 9.64 -5.91 0.76
CA CYS A 46 8.51 -6.69 1.22
C CYS A 46 8.73 -7.08 2.69
N ASP A 47 7.76 -6.82 3.56
CA ASP A 47 7.87 -7.12 4.99
C ASP A 47 7.91 -8.62 5.29
N MET A 48 7.41 -9.47 4.39
CA MET A 48 7.40 -10.93 4.58
C MET A 48 8.64 -11.62 4.00
N CYS A 49 9.04 -11.28 2.77
CA CYS A 49 10.11 -12.00 2.07
C CYS A 49 11.37 -11.15 1.81
N ASN A 50 11.40 -9.90 2.29
CA ASN A 50 12.52 -8.96 2.17
C ASN A 50 12.98 -8.63 0.73
N THR A 51 12.21 -9.06 -0.27
CA THR A 51 12.46 -8.75 -1.69
C THR A 51 12.27 -7.26 -1.93
N ARG A 52 13.15 -6.65 -2.74
CA ARG A 52 13.01 -5.23 -3.12
C ARG A 52 11.75 -5.03 -3.94
N LEU A 53 10.93 -4.06 -3.54
CA LEU A 53 9.71 -3.71 -4.26
C LEU A 53 10.00 -2.73 -5.39
N THR A 54 9.44 -3.03 -6.54
CA THR A 54 9.39 -2.20 -7.73
C THR A 54 7.93 -2.06 -8.13
N TYR A 55 7.64 -1.14 -9.05
CA TYR A 55 6.27 -1.01 -9.55
C TYR A 55 5.74 -2.32 -10.17
N GLN A 56 6.61 -3.22 -10.64
CA GLN A 56 6.24 -4.46 -11.32
C GLN A 56 5.83 -5.56 -10.35
N ASN A 57 6.49 -5.67 -9.19
CA ASN A 57 6.24 -6.75 -8.22
C ASN A 57 5.48 -6.29 -6.97
N LEU A 58 5.18 -4.99 -6.86
CA LEU A 58 4.42 -4.44 -5.76
C LEU A 58 3.02 -5.04 -5.75
N GLY A 59 2.65 -5.68 -4.64
CA GLY A 59 1.31 -6.21 -4.40
C GLY A 59 0.46 -5.27 -3.56
N TYR A 60 0.99 -4.87 -2.40
CA TYR A 60 0.31 -3.94 -1.50
C TYR A 60 1.29 -2.94 -0.90
N LEU A 61 0.87 -1.69 -0.77
CA LEU A 61 1.59 -0.67 -0.04
C LEU A 61 0.62 0.18 0.77
N ARG A 62 0.95 0.42 2.04
CA ARG A 62 0.29 1.41 2.88
C ARG A 62 1.31 2.40 3.40
N VAL A 63 1.06 3.68 3.13
CA VAL A 63 1.95 4.78 3.52
C VAL A 63 1.18 5.80 4.35
N GLY A 64 1.65 6.03 5.57
CA GLY A 64 1.20 7.11 6.46
C GLY A 64 2.32 8.15 6.62
N ASP A 65 2.81 8.31 7.84
CA ASP A 65 4.04 9.08 8.13
C ASP A 65 5.31 8.35 7.64
N GLY A 66 5.19 7.05 7.32
CA GLY A 66 6.21 6.21 6.71
C GLY A 66 5.56 5.01 6.02
N VAL A 67 6.39 4.05 5.56
CA VAL A 67 5.89 2.77 5.06
C VAL A 67 5.38 1.96 6.25
N GLU A 68 4.08 1.70 6.29
CA GLU A 68 3.44 0.96 7.38
C GLU A 68 3.32 -0.54 7.09
N LEU A 69 3.11 -0.90 5.82
CA LEU A 69 3.06 -2.28 5.33
C LEU A 69 3.35 -2.28 3.83
N ALA A 70 4.23 -3.18 3.40
CA ALA A 70 4.62 -3.34 2.01
C ALA A 70 4.76 -4.83 1.68
N LEU A 71 3.97 -5.31 0.72
CA LEU A 71 3.97 -6.70 0.29
C LEU A 71 4.20 -6.78 -1.22
N CYS A 72 4.98 -7.77 -1.66
CA CYS A 72 4.99 -8.16 -3.06
C CYS A 72 3.70 -8.93 -3.40
N GLU A 73 3.39 -9.05 -4.68
CA GLU A 73 2.18 -9.71 -5.15
C GLU A 73 2.01 -11.13 -4.59
N LYS A 74 3.08 -11.94 -4.58
CA LYS A 74 3.05 -13.29 -4.02
C LYS A 74 2.70 -13.28 -2.52
N CYS A 75 3.39 -12.48 -1.71
CA CYS A 75 3.16 -12.44 -0.27
C CYS A 75 1.79 -11.84 0.08
N LEU A 76 1.23 -10.97 -0.77
CA LEU A 76 -0.14 -10.50 -0.60
C LEU A 76 -1.14 -11.66 -0.75
N ILE A 77 -0.97 -12.54 -1.74
CA ILE A 77 -1.85 -13.70 -1.93
C ILE A 77 -1.77 -14.61 -0.70
N ASP A 78 -0.56 -15.01 -0.29
CA ASP A 78 -0.33 -15.85 0.90
C ASP A 78 -0.99 -15.24 2.14
N TYR A 79 -0.90 -13.91 2.30
CA TYR A 79 -1.49 -13.19 3.42
C TYR A 79 -3.03 -13.17 3.39
N VAL A 80 -3.64 -13.02 2.20
CA VAL A 80 -5.11 -13.07 2.06
C VAL A 80 -5.64 -14.47 2.36
N GLU A 81 -5.00 -15.51 1.83
CA GLU A 81 -5.37 -16.91 2.08
C GLU A 81 -5.35 -17.21 3.59
N TYR A 82 -4.27 -16.82 4.27
CA TYR A 82 -4.16 -16.95 5.72
C TYR A 82 -5.31 -16.25 6.48
N LEU A 83 -5.68 -15.03 6.06
CA LEU A 83 -6.78 -14.30 6.69
C LEU A 83 -8.15 -14.98 6.46
N GLU A 84 -8.36 -15.59 5.30
CA GLU A 84 -9.59 -16.34 5.02
C GLU A 84 -9.68 -17.61 5.87
N GLU A 85 -8.58 -18.34 6.03
CA GLU A 85 -8.51 -19.52 6.90
C GLU A 85 -8.82 -19.14 8.35
N MET A 86 -8.21 -18.06 8.86
CA MET A 86 -8.48 -17.56 10.20
C MET A 86 -9.94 -17.14 10.39
N ARG A 87 -10.56 -16.49 9.40
CA ARG A 87 -11.98 -16.13 9.46
C ARG A 87 -12.89 -17.36 9.51
N ARG A 88 -12.58 -18.40 8.75
CA ARG A 88 -13.34 -19.66 8.77
C ARG A 88 -13.22 -20.36 10.11
N ALA A 89 -12.02 -20.41 10.69
CA ALA A 89 -11.78 -21.02 12.00
C ALA A 89 -12.59 -20.32 13.11
N VAL A 90 -12.62 -18.98 13.11
CA VAL A 90 -13.40 -18.19 14.08
C VAL A 90 -14.91 -18.33 13.89
N ALA A 91 -15.39 -18.59 12.67
CA ALA A 91 -16.83 -18.75 12.40
C ALA A 91 -17.39 -20.13 12.77
N THR A 92 -16.51 -21.10 13.09
CA THR A 92 -16.87 -22.47 13.49
C THR A 92 -16.83 -22.71 15.00
N GLU A 93 -16.47 -21.70 15.80
CA GLU A 93 -16.55 -21.68 17.27
C GLU A 93 -17.79 -20.90 17.76
#